data_AF-A0A1C3RG30-F1
#
_entry.id   AF-A0A1C3RG30-F1
#
_cell.length_a   1.000
_cell.length_b   1.000
_cell.length_c   1.000
_cell.angle_alpha   90.00
_cell.angle_beta   90.00
_cell.angle_gamma   90.00
#
_symmetry.space_group_name_H-M   'P 1'
#
loop_
_entity.id
_entity.type
_entity.pdbx_description
1 polymer ?
#
loop_
_entity_poly.entity_id
_entity_poly.type
_entity_poly.pdbx_seq_one_letter_code
_entity_poly.pdbx_strand_id
1 'polypeptide(L)'
;MQNAPLNPFSAFLWFILFLMFIGTSVLLYDMLFGTKHYANMPAETAAPTQPGGALIKPIMGLSQHEVNDLRYKREEEKLAHDLYHHFATKWQVPLFKTVVEAEVRHIEAINTLLHSYNIPDPTKGTAVGEFNSPKLNLMYKDLVAKGEQSLEDAYLAAGMIEEIDISDLDRSLTRSAQSNIILTYKNLQLGSRNHLRRFSKALQELGTSYSAQHMPFNKVDFIITSPLERAAPERKMHTKEPSAKKPDLIDMIFEMY
;
A
#
# COMPACT_ATOMS: atom_id res chain seq x y z
N MET A 1 -53.09 -25.49 -10.88
CA MET A 1 -51.95 -26.42 -10.77
C MET A 1 -51.43 -26.31 -9.33
N GLN A 2 -51.62 -27.34 -8.52
CA GLN A 2 -51.17 -27.37 -7.13
C GLN A 2 -49.69 -27.76 -7.09
N ASN A 3 -48.86 -26.93 -6.47
CA ASN A 3 -47.45 -27.25 -6.24
C ASN A 3 -47.36 -28.33 -5.17
N ALA A 4 -46.75 -29.47 -5.51
CA ALA A 4 -46.49 -30.54 -4.55
C ALA A 4 -45.52 -30.03 -3.44
N PRO A 5 -45.70 -30.44 -2.18
CA PRO A 5 -44.80 -30.04 -1.10
C PRO A 5 -43.40 -30.63 -1.33
N LEU A 6 -42.37 -29.78 -1.21
CA LEU A 6 -40.97 -30.19 -1.34
C LEU A 6 -40.64 -31.25 -0.29
N ASN A 7 -40.09 -32.39 -0.75
CA ASN A 7 -39.65 -33.46 0.13
C ASN A 7 -38.51 -32.96 1.03
N PRO A 8 -38.60 -33.11 2.37
CA PRO A 8 -37.55 -32.65 3.28
C PRO A 8 -36.17 -33.28 3.02
N PHE A 9 -36.12 -34.49 2.46
CA PHE A 9 -34.86 -35.11 2.02
C PHE A 9 -34.21 -34.37 0.84
N SER A 10 -35.03 -33.80 -0.06
CA SER A 10 -34.51 -33.02 -1.20
C SER A 10 -33.95 -31.67 -0.77
N ALA A 11 -34.62 -31.00 0.17
CA ALA A 11 -34.14 -29.72 0.71
C ALA A 11 -32.80 -29.87 1.46
N PHE A 12 -32.62 -30.97 2.19
CA PHE A 12 -31.37 -31.29 2.89
C PHE A 12 -30.22 -31.62 1.93
N LEU A 13 -30.47 -32.35 0.83
CA LEU A 13 -29.47 -32.60 -0.20
C LEU A 13 -29.05 -31.32 -0.93
N TRP A 14 -30.00 -30.43 -1.25
CA TRP A 14 -29.69 -29.12 -1.83
C TRP A 14 -28.90 -28.23 -0.88
N PHE A 15 -29.18 -28.30 0.44
CA PHE A 15 -28.43 -27.57 1.46
C PHE A 15 -26.97 -28.07 1.58
N ILE A 16 -26.74 -29.39 1.55
CA ILE A 16 -25.39 -29.97 1.58
C ILE A 16 -24.63 -29.67 0.27
N LEU A 17 -25.28 -29.77 -0.88
CA LEU A 17 -24.68 -29.40 -2.17
C LEU A 17 -24.34 -27.89 -2.24
N PHE A 18 -25.17 -27.03 -1.66
CA PHE A 18 -24.92 -25.59 -1.55
C PHE A 18 -23.75 -25.27 -0.61
N LEU A 19 -23.64 -25.93 0.54
CA LEU A 19 -22.50 -25.79 1.45
C LEU A 19 -21.19 -26.32 0.85
N MET A 20 -21.25 -27.39 0.04
CA MET A 20 -20.08 -27.89 -0.68
C MET A 20 -19.65 -26.98 -1.84
N PHE A 21 -20.56 -26.21 -2.44
CA PHE A 21 -20.22 -25.26 -3.51
C PHE A 21 -19.53 -24.00 -2.97
N ILE A 22 -19.94 -23.49 -1.80
CA ILE A 22 -19.32 -22.31 -1.16
C ILE A 22 -17.93 -22.66 -0.61
N GLY A 23 -17.75 -23.84 -0.02
CA GLY A 23 -16.46 -24.27 0.54
C GLY A 23 -15.42 -24.64 -0.52
N THR A 24 -15.84 -25.17 -1.68
CA THR A 24 -14.91 -25.54 -2.75
C THR A 24 -14.52 -24.36 -3.64
N SER A 25 -15.35 -23.32 -3.78
CA SER A 25 -14.99 -22.13 -4.57
C SER A 25 -13.87 -21.30 -3.93
N VAL A 26 -13.80 -21.23 -2.60
CA VAL A 26 -12.72 -20.52 -1.88
C VAL A 26 -11.39 -21.28 -2.03
N LEU A 27 -11.40 -22.60 -1.82
CA LEU A 27 -10.21 -23.45 -2.00
C LEU A 27 -9.73 -23.48 -3.45
N LEU A 28 -10.64 -23.48 -4.44
CA LEU A 28 -10.27 -23.48 -5.85
C LEU A 28 -9.75 -22.10 -6.30
N TYR A 29 -10.28 -21.00 -5.76
CA TYR A 29 -9.75 -19.66 -6.06
C TYR A 29 -8.37 -19.44 -5.45
N ASP A 30 -8.14 -19.83 -4.19
CA ASP A 30 -6.80 -19.79 -3.59
C ASP A 30 -5.82 -20.76 -4.28
N MET A 31 -6.30 -21.90 -4.79
CA MET A 31 -5.49 -22.87 -5.54
C MET A 31 -5.19 -22.44 -6.99
N LEU A 32 -6.10 -21.73 -7.66
CA LEU A 32 -5.95 -21.28 -9.06
C LEU A 32 -5.37 -19.86 -9.17
N PHE A 33 -5.63 -18.97 -8.21
CA PHE A 33 -5.31 -17.54 -8.27
C PHE A 33 -4.61 -17.00 -7.00
N GLY A 34 -4.47 -17.80 -5.94
CA GLY A 34 -3.79 -17.38 -4.72
C GLY A 34 -2.33 -17.00 -4.94
N THR A 35 -1.86 -15.99 -4.18
CA THR A 35 -0.48 -15.53 -3.83
C THR A 35 0.58 -15.45 -4.94
N LYS A 36 0.70 -16.48 -5.77
CA LYS A 36 1.60 -16.62 -6.91
C LYS A 36 1.25 -15.73 -8.11
N HIS A 37 0.00 -15.26 -8.23
CA HIS A 37 -0.43 -14.49 -9.40
C HIS A 37 0.35 -13.17 -9.53
N TYR A 38 0.49 -12.40 -8.44
CA TYR A 38 1.22 -11.13 -8.47
C TYR A 38 2.74 -11.27 -8.28
N ALA A 39 3.18 -12.33 -7.58
CA ALA A 39 4.61 -12.57 -7.31
C ALA A 39 5.38 -13.04 -8.56
N ASN A 40 4.71 -13.75 -9.47
CA ASN A 40 5.32 -14.29 -10.70
C ASN A 40 4.97 -13.51 -11.97
N MET A 41 4.16 -12.44 -11.88
CA MET A 41 4.03 -11.52 -12.99
C MET A 41 5.38 -10.83 -13.20
N PRO A 42 5.93 -10.84 -14.43
CA PRO A 42 7.17 -10.12 -14.71
C PRO A 42 6.97 -8.68 -14.24
N ALA A 43 7.96 -8.13 -13.51
CA ALA A 43 8.04 -6.70 -13.33
C ALA A 43 7.84 -6.08 -14.71
N GLU A 44 6.92 -5.11 -14.83
CA GLU A 44 6.58 -4.47 -16.08
C GLU A 44 7.89 -4.19 -16.80
N THR A 45 8.11 -4.92 -17.90
CA THR A 45 9.40 -4.93 -18.57
C THR A 45 9.71 -3.49 -18.90
N ALA A 46 10.83 -3.00 -18.37
CA ALA A 46 11.42 -1.78 -18.86
C ALA A 46 11.33 -1.80 -20.39
N ALA A 47 10.84 -0.70 -20.96
CA ALA A 47 10.80 -0.47 -22.39
C ALA A 47 12.06 -1.06 -23.07
N PRO A 48 11.93 -1.64 -24.28
CA PRO A 48 12.87 -2.59 -24.83
C PRO A 48 14.32 -2.12 -24.70
N THR A 49 15.16 -3.01 -24.17
CA THR A 49 16.60 -2.85 -24.00
C THR A 49 17.23 -2.26 -25.27
N GLN A 50 17.65 -1.01 -25.19
CA GLN A 50 18.59 -0.42 -26.14
C GLN A 50 19.99 -0.97 -25.81
N PRO A 51 20.69 -1.60 -26.76
CA PRO A 51 22.08 -1.99 -26.56
C PRO A 51 22.96 -0.77 -26.81
N GLY A 52 23.73 -0.35 -25.81
CA GLY A 52 24.81 0.63 -26.01
C GLY A 52 24.91 1.62 -24.87
N GLY A 53 26.03 1.56 -24.15
CA GLY A 53 26.40 2.51 -23.12
C GLY A 53 26.37 3.94 -23.65
N ALA A 54 25.40 4.71 -23.17
CA ALA A 54 25.46 6.15 -23.10
C ALA A 54 25.05 6.49 -21.66
N LEU A 55 25.90 7.26 -20.96
CA LEU A 55 25.55 7.88 -19.70
C LEU A 55 24.38 8.82 -19.96
N ILE A 56 23.14 8.32 -19.85
CA ILE A 56 21.95 9.14 -19.94
C ILE A 56 21.99 10.02 -18.70
N LYS A 57 22.22 11.32 -18.93
CA LYS A 57 22.26 12.32 -17.86
C LYS A 57 20.96 12.17 -17.06
N PRO A 58 21.04 11.71 -15.81
CA PRO A 58 19.87 11.29 -15.06
C PRO A 58 18.93 12.48 -14.85
N ILE A 59 17.62 12.22 -14.82
CA ILE A 59 16.63 13.20 -14.35
C ILE A 59 17.09 13.62 -12.94
N MET A 60 17.67 14.81 -12.84
CA MET A 60 18.28 15.40 -11.63
C MET A 60 19.07 14.45 -10.73
N GLY A 61 19.81 13.48 -11.28
CA GLY A 61 20.65 12.57 -10.49
C GLY A 61 20.02 11.22 -10.12
N LEU A 62 18.80 10.93 -10.57
CA LEU A 62 18.17 9.61 -10.38
C LEU A 62 18.58 8.56 -11.40
N SER A 63 18.80 7.34 -10.93
CA SER A 63 18.87 6.17 -11.81
C SER A 63 17.51 5.90 -12.48
N GLN A 64 17.51 5.17 -13.61
CA GLN A 64 16.26 4.77 -14.25
C GLN A 64 15.42 3.86 -13.34
N HIS A 65 16.06 3.06 -12.48
CA HIS A 65 15.35 2.25 -11.49
C HIS A 65 14.57 3.12 -10.49
N GLU A 66 15.18 4.18 -9.94
CA GLU A 66 14.50 5.10 -9.03
C GLU A 66 13.34 5.83 -9.70
N VAL A 67 13.49 6.25 -10.97
CA VAL A 67 12.41 6.88 -11.74
C VAL A 67 11.24 5.91 -11.92
N ASN A 68 11.52 4.67 -12.30
CA ASN A 68 10.48 3.65 -12.51
C ASN A 68 9.78 3.29 -11.20
N ASP A 69 10.55 3.14 -10.11
CA ASP A 69 10.01 2.79 -8.80
C ASP A 69 9.12 3.91 -8.25
N LEU A 70 9.52 5.18 -8.38
CA LEU A 70 8.70 6.31 -7.95
C LEU A 70 7.37 6.37 -8.70
N ARG A 71 7.38 6.11 -10.02
CA ARG A 71 6.15 6.05 -10.83
C ARG A 71 5.25 4.89 -10.39
N TYR A 72 5.83 3.72 -10.22
CA TYR A 72 5.07 2.54 -9.82
C TYR A 72 4.49 2.69 -8.41
N LYS A 73 5.28 3.15 -7.43
CA LYS A 73 4.81 3.46 -6.07
C LYS A 73 3.67 4.48 -6.09
N ARG A 74 3.74 5.51 -6.93
CA ARG A 74 2.65 6.49 -7.07
C ARG A 74 1.32 5.83 -7.47
N GLU A 75 1.35 4.87 -8.40
CA GLU A 75 0.15 4.15 -8.80
C GLU A 75 -0.28 3.10 -7.76
N GLU A 76 0.66 2.48 -7.04
CA GLU A 76 0.37 1.48 -6.03
C GLU A 76 -0.26 2.07 -4.76
N GLU A 77 0.22 3.21 -4.27
CA GLU A 77 -0.43 3.95 -3.17
C GLU A 77 -1.84 4.41 -3.58
N LYS A 78 -2.03 4.80 -4.85
CA LYS A 78 -3.36 5.08 -5.41
C LYS A 78 -4.23 3.81 -5.40
N LEU A 79 -3.68 2.63 -5.70
CA LEU A 79 -4.43 1.38 -5.66
C LEU A 79 -4.93 1.09 -4.25
N ALA A 80 -4.06 1.18 -3.24
CA ALA A 80 -4.45 1.02 -1.84
C ALA A 80 -5.54 2.03 -1.45
N HIS A 81 -5.36 3.31 -1.77
CA HIS A 81 -6.36 4.35 -1.54
C HIS A 81 -7.73 4.02 -2.17
N ASP A 82 -7.75 3.71 -3.47
CA ASP A 82 -8.98 3.46 -4.22
C ASP A 82 -9.68 2.19 -3.71
N LEU A 83 -8.92 1.15 -3.33
CA LEU A 83 -9.44 -0.09 -2.75
C LEU A 83 -10.08 0.18 -1.38
N TYR A 84 -9.41 0.95 -0.51
CA TYR A 84 -9.95 1.27 0.80
C TYR A 84 -11.14 2.21 0.73
N HIS A 85 -11.17 3.12 -0.23
CA HIS A 85 -12.33 3.96 -0.48
C HIS A 85 -13.55 3.12 -0.92
N HIS A 86 -13.32 2.14 -1.81
CA HIS A 86 -14.36 1.17 -2.21
C HIS A 86 -14.90 0.41 -1.00
N PHE A 87 -14.03 -0.16 -0.17
CA PHE A 87 -14.42 -0.90 1.03
C PHE A 87 -15.05 -0.03 2.13
N ALA A 88 -14.61 1.22 2.30
CA ALA A 88 -15.24 2.18 3.20
C ALA A 88 -16.69 2.45 2.79
N THR A 89 -16.96 2.53 1.49
CA THR A 89 -18.31 2.72 0.94
C THR A 89 -19.15 1.46 1.12
N LYS A 90 -18.61 0.29 0.78
CA LYS A 90 -19.30 -1.01 0.84
C LYS A 90 -19.67 -1.42 2.26
N TRP A 91 -18.68 -1.40 3.15
CA TRP A 91 -18.79 -2.01 4.48
C TRP A 91 -19.10 -1.00 5.59
N GLN A 92 -18.85 0.29 5.35
CA GLN A 92 -19.16 1.40 6.27
C GLN A 92 -18.53 1.27 7.67
N VAL A 93 -17.46 0.49 7.81
CA VAL A 93 -16.70 0.36 9.06
C VAL A 93 -15.67 1.49 9.22
N PRO A 94 -15.41 1.99 10.44
CA PRO A 94 -14.48 3.11 10.67
C PRO A 94 -13.03 2.85 10.23
N LEU A 95 -12.59 1.58 10.25
CA LEU A 95 -11.22 1.22 9.93
C LEU A 95 -10.83 1.65 8.52
N PHE A 96 -11.63 1.33 7.50
CA PHE A 96 -11.31 1.70 6.12
C PHE A 96 -11.25 3.22 5.92
N LYS A 97 -12.12 3.99 6.59
CA LYS A 97 -12.06 5.47 6.54
C LYS A 97 -10.73 6.01 7.09
N THR A 98 -10.28 5.44 8.21
CA THR A 98 -9.01 5.84 8.85
C THR A 98 -7.81 5.53 7.96
N VAL A 99 -7.82 4.41 7.25
CA VAL A 99 -6.71 4.01 6.38
C VAL A 99 -6.72 4.81 5.07
N VAL A 100 -7.87 5.15 4.49
CA VAL A 100 -7.96 6.08 3.34
C VAL A 100 -7.24 7.39 3.61
N GLU A 101 -7.44 7.98 4.80
CA GLU A 101 -6.76 9.22 5.19
C GLU A 101 -5.23 9.05 5.31
N ALA A 102 -4.74 7.84 5.63
CA ALA A 102 -3.33 7.53 5.64
C ALA A 102 -2.76 7.43 4.22
N GLU A 103 -3.47 6.78 3.30
CA GLU A 103 -3.01 6.65 1.92
C GLU A 103 -2.93 7.99 1.19
N VAL A 104 -3.82 8.94 1.50
CA VAL A 104 -3.67 10.31 0.98
C VAL A 104 -2.31 10.90 1.33
N ARG A 105 -1.78 10.64 2.54
CA ARG A 105 -0.45 11.13 2.94
C ARG A 105 0.68 10.40 2.21
N HIS A 106 0.55 9.11 1.96
CA HIS A 106 1.55 8.36 1.18
C HIS A 106 1.61 8.83 -0.28
N ILE A 107 0.43 8.95 -0.90
CA ILE A 107 0.20 9.55 -2.22
C ILE A 107 0.92 10.91 -2.30
N GLU A 108 0.69 11.80 -1.34
CA GLU A 108 1.29 13.15 -1.36
C GLU A 108 2.80 13.16 -1.12
N ALA A 109 3.30 12.23 -0.30
CA ALA A 109 4.74 12.06 -0.08
C ALA A 109 5.46 11.64 -1.37
N ILE A 110 4.89 10.70 -2.13
CA ILE A 110 5.45 10.31 -3.44
C ILE A 110 5.28 11.43 -4.46
N ASN A 111 4.13 12.12 -4.50
CA ASN A 111 3.91 13.25 -5.41
C ASN A 111 4.96 14.37 -5.19
N THR A 112 5.30 14.64 -3.94
CA THR A 112 6.34 15.60 -3.57
C THR A 112 7.69 15.19 -4.16
N LEU A 113 8.05 13.90 -4.12
CA LEU A 113 9.27 13.41 -4.76
C LEU A 113 9.19 13.52 -6.29
N LEU A 114 8.07 13.14 -6.91
CA LEU A 114 7.89 13.25 -8.36
C LEU A 114 8.08 14.70 -8.83
N HIS A 115 7.47 15.66 -8.16
CA HIS A 115 7.67 17.09 -8.43
C HIS A 115 9.12 17.52 -8.19
N SER A 116 9.73 17.11 -7.08
CA SER A 116 11.12 17.45 -6.73
C SER A 116 12.12 16.92 -7.74
N TYR A 117 11.79 15.82 -8.43
CA TYR A 117 12.59 15.22 -9.49
C TYR A 117 12.09 15.55 -10.90
N ASN A 118 11.10 16.43 -11.07
CA ASN A 118 10.51 16.76 -12.37
C ASN A 118 10.05 15.51 -13.18
N ILE A 119 9.51 14.52 -12.47
CA ILE A 119 8.91 13.31 -13.05
C ILE A 119 7.40 13.56 -13.18
N PRO A 120 6.82 13.45 -14.39
CA PRO A 120 5.38 13.51 -14.58
C PRO A 120 4.60 12.49 -13.73
N ASP A 121 3.57 12.95 -13.01
CA ASP A 121 2.69 12.08 -12.24
C ASP A 121 1.96 11.07 -13.15
N PRO A 122 2.22 9.75 -13.01
CA PRO A 122 1.54 8.73 -13.81
C PRO A 122 0.05 8.62 -13.53
N THR A 123 -0.48 9.10 -12.40
CA THR A 123 -1.92 8.99 -12.10
C THR A 123 -2.74 10.17 -12.64
N LYS A 124 -2.08 11.16 -13.25
CA LYS A 124 -2.77 12.33 -13.78
C LYS A 124 -3.74 11.94 -14.90
N GLY A 125 -5.03 12.17 -14.65
CA GLY A 125 -6.09 11.89 -15.61
C GLY A 125 -6.64 10.46 -15.55
N THR A 126 -6.22 9.63 -14.59
CA THR A 126 -6.84 8.32 -14.35
C THR A 126 -8.02 8.45 -13.39
N ALA A 127 -9.11 7.71 -13.64
CA ALA A 127 -10.24 7.67 -12.73
C ALA A 127 -9.97 6.77 -11.51
N VAL A 128 -10.90 6.76 -10.54
CA VAL A 128 -10.87 5.80 -9.42
C VAL A 128 -10.91 4.38 -9.96
N GLY A 129 -10.01 3.52 -9.48
CA GLY A 129 -9.88 2.14 -9.95
C GLY A 129 -9.21 1.97 -11.32
N GLU A 130 -8.74 3.05 -11.93
CA GLU A 130 -7.96 3.03 -13.17
C GLU A 130 -6.48 3.31 -12.91
N PHE A 131 -5.63 2.52 -13.57
CA PHE A 131 -4.17 2.60 -13.48
C PHE A 131 -3.58 2.56 -14.89
N ASN A 132 -2.37 3.10 -15.08
CA ASN A 132 -1.63 2.88 -16.31
C ASN A 132 -0.96 1.50 -16.30
N SER A 133 -0.49 1.04 -15.15
CA SER A 133 0.10 -0.29 -15.05
C SER A 133 -0.97 -1.38 -15.23
N PRO A 134 -0.85 -2.28 -16.22
CA PRO A 134 -1.79 -3.39 -16.41
C PRO A 134 -1.86 -4.32 -15.20
N LYS A 135 -0.72 -4.51 -14.51
CA LYS A 135 -0.63 -5.32 -13.28
C LYS A 135 -1.51 -4.74 -12.18
N LEU A 136 -1.43 -3.42 -11.96
CA LEU A 136 -2.21 -2.75 -10.91
C LEU A 136 -3.71 -2.72 -11.23
N ASN A 137 -4.09 -2.56 -12.51
CA ASN A 137 -5.50 -2.69 -12.92
C ASN A 137 -6.08 -4.07 -12.61
N LEU A 138 -5.35 -5.14 -12.92
CA LEU A 138 -5.82 -6.49 -12.63
C LEU A 138 -5.90 -6.71 -11.12
N MET A 139 -4.86 -6.30 -10.39
CA MET A 139 -4.82 -6.41 -8.93
C MET A 139 -5.99 -5.71 -8.25
N TYR A 140 -6.31 -4.48 -8.67
CA TYR A 140 -7.45 -3.75 -8.14
C TYR A 140 -8.77 -4.52 -8.34
N LYS A 141 -9.02 -5.00 -9.56
CA LYS A 141 -10.25 -5.73 -9.89
C LYS A 141 -10.41 -7.00 -9.07
N ASP A 142 -9.33 -7.77 -8.95
CA ASP A 142 -9.33 -9.03 -8.22
C ASP A 142 -9.51 -8.80 -6.70
N LEU A 143 -8.83 -7.81 -6.13
CA LEU A 143 -8.97 -7.47 -4.72
C LEU A 143 -10.35 -6.92 -4.38
N VAL A 144 -10.94 -6.09 -5.25
CA VAL A 144 -12.34 -5.66 -5.10
C VAL A 144 -13.28 -6.86 -5.13
N ALA A 145 -13.17 -7.72 -6.14
CA ALA A 145 -14.04 -8.89 -6.28
C ALA A 145 -13.93 -9.85 -5.08
N LYS A 146 -12.73 -10.02 -4.51
CA LYS A 146 -12.51 -10.79 -3.28
C LYS A 146 -13.16 -10.10 -2.08
N GLY A 147 -12.84 -8.82 -1.85
CA GLY A 147 -13.30 -8.11 -0.66
C GLY A 147 -14.78 -7.72 -0.67
N GLU A 148 -15.49 -7.90 -1.77
CA GLU A 148 -16.95 -7.74 -1.82
C GLU A 148 -17.73 -8.95 -1.29
N GLN A 149 -17.08 -10.11 -1.12
CA GLN A 149 -17.75 -11.34 -0.68
C GLN A 149 -18.16 -11.26 0.80
N SER A 150 -17.27 -10.75 1.66
CA SER A 150 -17.53 -10.58 3.08
C SER A 150 -16.62 -9.51 3.68
N LEU A 151 -16.96 -9.01 4.88
CA LEU A 151 -16.08 -8.08 5.60
C LEU A 151 -14.75 -8.74 5.98
N GLU A 152 -14.76 -10.05 6.28
CA GLU A 152 -13.55 -10.83 6.51
C GLU A 152 -12.67 -10.84 5.25
N ASP A 153 -13.25 -11.13 4.08
CA ASP A 153 -12.53 -11.10 2.81
C ASP A 153 -12.00 -9.71 2.46
N ALA A 154 -12.71 -8.65 2.85
CA ALA A 154 -12.25 -7.27 2.67
C ALA A 154 -11.01 -6.97 3.51
N TYR A 155 -10.98 -7.41 4.77
CA TYR A 155 -9.79 -7.28 5.62
C TYR A 155 -8.64 -8.17 5.14
N LEU A 156 -8.93 -9.36 4.60
CA LEU A 156 -7.90 -10.22 4.00
C LEU A 156 -7.32 -9.59 2.71
N ALA A 157 -8.16 -9.04 1.84
CA ALA A 157 -7.73 -8.32 0.64
C ALA A 157 -6.90 -7.07 1.00
N ALA A 158 -7.32 -6.34 2.03
CA ALA A 158 -6.61 -5.18 2.54
C ALA A 158 -5.24 -5.57 3.16
N GLY A 159 -5.17 -6.62 3.97
CA GLY A 159 -3.88 -7.11 4.46
C GLY A 159 -2.95 -7.58 3.34
N MET A 160 -3.50 -8.18 2.27
CA MET A 160 -2.71 -8.62 1.13
C MET A 160 -2.04 -7.46 0.40
N ILE A 161 -2.75 -6.35 0.15
CA ILE A 161 -2.15 -5.19 -0.51
C ILE A 161 -1.04 -4.57 0.35
N GLU A 162 -1.18 -4.55 1.67
CA GLU A 162 -0.11 -4.08 2.57
C GLU A 162 1.14 -4.98 2.51
N GLU A 163 0.97 -6.30 2.37
CA GLU A 163 2.12 -7.18 2.18
C GLU A 163 2.85 -6.94 0.85
N ILE A 164 2.10 -6.70 -0.22
CA ILE A 164 2.63 -6.39 -1.55
C ILE A 164 3.40 -5.06 -1.48
N ASP A 165 2.81 -4.03 -0.88
CA ASP A 165 3.44 -2.72 -0.78
C ASP A 165 4.75 -2.78 0.03
N ILE A 166 4.76 -3.48 1.18
CA ILE A 166 5.98 -3.70 1.98
C ILE A 166 7.07 -4.40 1.16
N SER A 167 6.71 -5.44 0.38
CA SER A 167 7.62 -6.22 -0.46
C SER A 167 8.21 -5.38 -1.59
N ASP A 168 7.38 -4.59 -2.26
CA ASP A 168 7.81 -3.72 -3.36
C ASP A 168 8.62 -2.51 -2.83
N LEU A 169 8.33 -2.00 -1.63
CA LEU A 169 9.16 -1.00 -0.93
C LEU A 169 10.53 -1.55 -0.53
N ASP A 170 10.62 -2.79 -0.01
CA ASP A 170 11.91 -3.43 0.28
C ASP A 170 12.79 -3.50 -0.96
N ARG A 171 12.22 -3.91 -2.10
CA ARG A 171 12.94 -3.99 -3.37
C ARG A 171 13.33 -2.61 -3.92
N SER A 172 12.51 -1.60 -3.70
CA SER A 172 12.80 -0.23 -4.13
C SER A 172 13.90 0.40 -3.27
N LEU A 173 13.92 0.11 -1.97
CA LEU A 173 14.98 0.53 -1.05
C LEU A 173 16.35 -0.02 -1.41
N THR A 174 16.47 -1.26 -1.90
CA THR A 174 17.77 -1.82 -2.32
C THR A 174 18.33 -1.16 -3.59
N ARG A 175 17.49 -0.45 -4.34
CA ARG A 175 17.83 0.24 -5.60
C ARG A 175 17.84 1.76 -5.49
N SER A 176 17.62 2.30 -4.29
CA SER A 176 17.57 3.74 -4.05
C SER A 176 18.90 4.25 -3.50
N ALA A 177 19.38 5.36 -4.04
CA ALA A 177 20.58 6.05 -3.58
C ALA A 177 20.25 7.40 -2.93
N GLN A 178 19.14 8.04 -3.31
CA GLN A 178 18.79 9.36 -2.78
C GLN A 178 18.23 9.27 -1.36
N SER A 179 18.79 10.07 -0.45
CA SER A 179 18.45 10.03 0.98
C SER A 179 16.99 10.40 1.26
N ASN A 180 16.42 11.35 0.52
CA ASN A 180 15.01 11.73 0.61
C ASN A 180 14.07 10.61 0.12
N ILE A 181 14.40 9.92 -0.98
CA ILE A 181 13.62 8.76 -1.46
C ILE A 181 13.66 7.65 -0.41
N ILE A 182 14.85 7.32 0.11
CA ILE A 182 15.03 6.29 1.15
C ILE A 182 14.21 6.63 2.40
N LEU A 183 14.22 7.90 2.82
CA LEU A 183 13.45 8.34 3.99
C LEU A 183 11.95 8.19 3.75
N THR A 184 11.45 8.65 2.59
CA THR A 184 10.04 8.51 2.24
C THR A 184 9.62 7.05 2.19
N TYR A 185 10.36 6.18 1.50
CA TYR A 185 10.03 4.75 1.42
C TYR A 185 10.03 4.07 2.78
N LYS A 186 10.94 4.42 3.70
CA LYS A 186 10.91 3.89 5.07
C LYS A 186 9.67 4.35 5.85
N ASN A 187 9.20 5.57 5.64
CA ASN A 187 8.00 6.09 6.28
C ASN A 187 6.73 5.43 5.73
N LEU A 188 6.63 5.27 4.40
CA LEU A 188 5.56 4.50 3.76
C LEU A 188 5.53 3.08 4.33
N GLN A 189 6.67 2.38 4.33
CA GLN A 189 6.75 1.01 4.82
C GLN A 189 6.34 0.85 6.29
N LEU A 190 6.61 1.87 7.12
CA LEU A 190 6.12 1.92 8.50
C LEU A 190 4.60 2.06 8.55
N GLY A 191 4.03 2.91 7.69
CA GLY A 191 2.58 3.02 7.47
C GLY A 191 1.96 1.68 7.10
N SER A 192 2.49 1.02 6.07
CA SER A 192 1.97 -0.24 5.55
C SER A 192 2.02 -1.37 6.59
N ARG A 193 3.12 -1.46 7.36
CA ARG A 193 3.21 -2.40 8.51
C ARG A 193 2.14 -2.11 9.57
N ASN A 194 1.85 -0.84 9.85
CA ASN A 194 0.80 -0.46 10.80
C ASN A 194 -0.61 -0.73 10.27
N HIS A 195 -0.86 -0.56 8.97
CA HIS A 195 -2.13 -0.96 8.35
C HIS A 195 -2.32 -2.47 8.44
N LEU A 196 -1.30 -3.26 8.12
CA LEU A 196 -1.33 -4.72 8.26
C LEU A 196 -1.66 -5.17 9.69
N ARG A 197 -1.05 -4.53 10.70
CA ARG A 197 -1.41 -4.76 12.12
C ARG A 197 -2.88 -4.47 12.41
N ARG A 198 -3.43 -3.38 11.87
CA ARG A 198 -4.82 -2.98 12.10
C ARG A 198 -5.81 -3.95 11.44
N PHE A 199 -5.56 -4.38 10.21
CA PHE A 199 -6.39 -5.38 9.54
C PHE A 199 -6.30 -6.75 10.23
N SER A 200 -5.10 -7.17 10.65
CA SER A 200 -4.93 -8.38 11.46
C SER A 200 -5.71 -8.32 12.78
N LYS A 201 -5.68 -7.16 13.47
CA LYS A 201 -6.45 -6.96 14.70
C LYS A 201 -7.96 -7.01 14.44
N ALA A 202 -8.44 -6.40 13.37
CA ALA A 202 -9.85 -6.42 13.00
C ALA A 202 -10.34 -7.84 12.67
N LEU A 203 -9.50 -8.67 12.04
CA LEU A 203 -9.79 -10.09 11.81
C LEU A 203 -9.90 -10.88 13.12
N GLN A 204 -9.02 -10.62 14.09
CA GLN A 204 -9.11 -11.21 15.44
C GLN A 204 -10.42 -10.85 16.13
N GLU A 205 -10.92 -9.63 15.94
CA GLU A 205 -12.22 -9.18 16.48
C GLU A 205 -13.41 -9.86 15.80
N LEU A 206 -13.24 -10.32 14.55
CA LEU A 206 -14.20 -11.18 13.85
C LEU A 206 -14.06 -12.68 14.21
N GLY A 207 -13.12 -13.05 15.08
CA GLY A 207 -12.89 -14.43 15.52
C GLY A 207 -12.01 -15.25 14.58
N THR A 208 -11.33 -14.62 13.63
CA THR A 208 -10.39 -15.26 12.69
C THR A 208 -8.97 -14.68 12.83
N SER A 209 -8.00 -15.14 12.06
CA SER A 209 -6.61 -14.66 12.14
C SER A 209 -6.04 -14.41 10.76
N TYR A 210 -5.25 -13.34 10.64
CA TYR A 210 -4.56 -13.03 9.40
C TYR A 210 -3.42 -14.03 9.16
N SER A 211 -3.41 -14.65 7.98
CA SER A 211 -2.30 -15.49 7.51
C SER A 211 -1.58 -14.82 6.35
N ALA A 212 -0.25 -14.99 6.29
CA ALA A 212 0.57 -14.42 5.23
C ALA A 212 0.09 -14.86 3.83
N GLN A 213 -0.09 -13.89 2.93
CA GLN A 213 -0.56 -14.11 1.56
C GLN A 213 0.50 -13.74 0.51
N HIS A 214 1.54 -12.98 0.83
CA HIS A 214 2.54 -12.58 -0.17
C HIS A 214 3.97 -12.65 0.37
N MET A 215 4.20 -12.18 1.59
CA MET A 215 5.48 -12.25 2.27
C MET A 215 5.66 -13.59 3.00
N PRO A 216 6.91 -13.94 3.37
CA PRO A 216 7.17 -15.10 4.23
C PRO A 216 6.42 -15.02 5.57
N PHE A 217 5.89 -16.15 6.03
CA PHE A 217 5.12 -16.26 7.26
C PHE A 217 5.81 -15.61 8.46
N ASN A 218 7.10 -15.91 8.69
CA ASN A 218 7.85 -15.38 9.83
C ASN A 218 7.94 -13.84 9.84
N LYS A 219 7.95 -13.21 8.66
CA LYS A 219 7.99 -11.75 8.55
C LYS A 219 6.63 -11.14 8.87
N VAL A 220 5.55 -11.72 8.33
CA VAL A 220 4.18 -11.28 8.62
C VAL A 220 3.87 -11.48 10.10
N ASP A 221 4.18 -12.66 10.65
CA ASP A 221 3.99 -12.99 12.06
C ASP A 221 4.70 -11.98 12.97
N PHE A 222 5.97 -11.66 12.69
CA PHE A 222 6.70 -10.62 13.41
C PHE A 222 6.02 -9.24 13.33
N ILE A 223 5.51 -8.85 12.16
CA ILE A 223 4.81 -7.57 12.00
C ILE A 223 3.53 -7.56 12.84
N ILE A 224 2.66 -8.56 12.70
CA ILE A 224 1.32 -8.56 13.32
C ILE A 224 1.35 -8.83 14.83
N THR A 225 2.42 -9.44 15.36
CA THR A 225 2.59 -9.69 16.80
C THR A 225 3.39 -8.61 17.53
N SER A 226 4.01 -7.68 16.80
CA SER A 226 4.74 -6.54 17.38
C SER A 226 3.85 -5.31 17.60
N PRO A 227 4.17 -4.42 18.55
CA PRO A 227 3.43 -3.19 18.78
C PRO A 227 3.38 -2.28 17.54
N LEU A 228 2.34 -1.43 17.45
CA LEU A 228 2.26 -0.37 16.44
C LEU A 228 3.51 0.50 16.48
N GLU A 229 4.06 0.77 15.31
CA GLU A 229 5.24 1.60 15.13
C GLU A 229 4.88 3.09 15.17
N ARG A 230 5.79 3.91 15.68
CA ARG A 230 5.67 5.37 15.65
C ARG A 230 6.81 5.93 14.81
N ALA A 231 6.50 6.90 13.96
CA ALA A 231 7.56 7.67 13.32
C ALA A 231 8.46 8.28 14.41
N ALA A 232 9.77 8.22 14.21
CA ALA A 232 10.69 8.92 15.10
C ALA A 232 10.34 10.41 15.07
N PRO A 233 10.28 11.11 16.21
CA PRO A 233 10.13 12.55 16.18
C PRO A 233 11.27 13.13 15.34
N GLU A 234 10.97 14.06 14.43
CA GLU A 234 12.01 14.83 13.75
C GLU A 234 12.96 15.36 14.82
N ARG A 235 14.22 14.93 14.78
CA ARG A 235 15.25 15.65 15.53
C ARG A 235 15.28 17.03 14.91
N LYS A 236 14.68 18.01 15.58
CA LYS A 236 15.00 19.42 15.33
C LYS A 236 16.51 19.50 15.45
N MET A 237 17.22 19.59 14.33
CA MET A 237 18.60 20.02 14.37
C MET A 237 18.55 21.41 15.02
N HIS A 238 18.99 21.50 16.27
CA HIS A 238 19.44 22.77 16.80
C HIS A 238 20.63 23.16 15.91
N THR A 239 20.34 23.90 14.83
CA THR A 239 21.32 24.80 14.26
C THR A 239 21.70 25.70 15.41
N LYS A 240 22.88 25.47 16.00
CA LYS A 240 23.48 26.47 16.88
C LYS A 240 23.51 27.76 16.06
N GLU A 241 22.71 28.74 16.45
CA GLU A 241 22.86 30.10 15.98
C GLU A 241 24.35 30.47 16.12
N PRO A 242 24.97 31.09 15.10
CA PRO A 242 26.30 31.63 15.28
C PRO A 242 26.23 32.67 16.39
N SER A 243 27.04 32.46 17.43
CA SER A 243 27.27 33.35 18.56
C SER A 243 27.03 34.81 18.18
N ALA A 244 25.92 35.39 18.68
CA ALA A 244 25.68 36.82 18.56
C ALA A 244 26.93 37.57 19.03
N LYS A 245 27.50 38.40 18.16
CA LYS A 245 28.54 39.35 18.55
C LYS A 245 27.96 40.22 19.65
N LYS A 246 28.68 40.35 20.77
CA LYS A 246 28.34 41.32 21.83
C LYS A 246 28.19 42.70 21.17
N PRO A 247 27.10 43.45 21.42
CA PRO A 247 26.95 44.78 20.85
C PRO A 247 28.09 45.69 21.34
N ASP A 248 28.60 46.51 20.42
CA ASP A 248 29.65 47.50 20.71
C ASP A 248 29.08 48.59 21.63
N LEU A 249 29.94 49.17 22.47
CA LEU A 249 29.58 50.16 23.50
C LEU A 249 28.90 51.44 22.95
N ILE A 250 28.87 51.60 21.63
CA ILE A 250 28.28 52.75 20.92
C ILE A 250 26.76 52.58 20.72
N ASP A 251 26.25 51.36 20.69
CA ASP A 251 24.81 51.09 20.47
C ASP A 251 23.95 51.21 21.75
N MET A 252 24.57 51.46 22.91
CA MET A 252 23.87 51.57 24.21
C MET A 252 23.40 53.00 24.58
N ILE A 253 23.62 54.02 23.73
CA ILE A 253 23.33 55.42 24.09
C ILE A 253 22.03 55.97 23.47
N PHE A 254 21.29 55.23 22.65
CA PHE A 254 20.11 55.77 21.94
C PHE A 254 18.72 55.29 22.41
N GLU A 255 18.59 54.80 23.64
CA GLU A 255 17.29 54.38 24.22
C GLU A 255 17.06 55.04 25.59
N MET A 256 17.26 56.35 25.67
CA MET A 256 16.75 57.20 26.75
C MET A 256 16.41 58.58 26.20
N TYR A 257 15.35 58.67 25.40
CA TYR A 257 14.35 59.77 25.34
C TYR A 257 13.14 59.30 24.54
#